data_AF-A0A659NN98-F1
#
_entry.id   AF-A0A659NN98-F1
#
_cell.length_a   1.000
_cell.length_b   1.000
_cell.length_c   1.000
_cell.angle_alpha   90.00
_cell.angle_beta   90.00
_cell.angle_gamma   90.00
#
_symmetry.space_group_name_H-M   'P 1'
#
loop_
_entity.id
_entity.type
_entity.pdbx_description
1 polymer ?
#
loop_
_entity_poly.entity_id
_entity_poly.type
_entity_poly.pdbx_seq_one_letter_code
_entity_poly.pdbx_strand_id
1 'polypeptide(L)' 'MPELHLKGDCLEEAGFETRRNVTVKISDGCIVLMADSNEQLCKAEQVIKGIKDVLVYWISSVK' A
#
# COMPACT_ATOMS: atom_id res chain seq x y z
N MET A 1 -12.65 24.49 -17.10
CA MET A 1 -12.62 23.56 -15.95
C MET A 1 -11.16 23.35 -15.58
N PRO A 2 -10.80 23.13 -14.30
CA PRO A 2 -9.44 22.78 -13.95
C PRO A 2 -9.12 21.36 -14.44
N GLU A 3 -8.01 21.20 -15.15
CA GLU A 3 -7.56 19.94 -15.76
C GLU A 3 -6.12 19.66 -15.31
N LEU A 4 -5.85 18.44 -14.88
CA LEU A 4 -4.52 17.98 -14.47
C LEU A 4 -4.10 16.84 -15.40
N HIS A 5 -3.16 17.14 -16.30
CA HIS A 5 -2.62 16.16 -17.25
C HIS A 5 -1.28 15.63 -16.72
N LEU A 6 -1.24 14.34 -16.40
CA LEU A 6 0.00 13.63 -16.04
C LEU A 6 0.41 12.74 -17.22
N LYS A 7 1.68 12.81 -17.63
CA LYS A 7 2.22 11.96 -18.69
C LYS A 7 2.58 10.59 -18.11
N GLY A 8 2.19 9.52 -18.81
CA GLY A 8 2.45 8.13 -18.37
C GLY A 8 3.93 7.81 -18.13
N ASP A 9 4.83 8.28 -19.02
CA ASP A 9 6.28 8.05 -18.89
C ASP A 9 6.84 8.63 -17.58
N CYS A 10 6.34 9.79 -17.15
CA CYS A 10 6.79 10.44 -15.90
C CYS A 10 6.34 9.66 -14.65
N LEU A 11 5.24 8.90 -14.74
CA LEU A 11 4.77 8.04 -13.65
C LEU A 11 5.60 6.76 -13.58
N GLU A 12 5.97 6.19 -14.74
CA GLU A 12 6.88 5.03 -14.79
C GLU A 12 8.26 5.36 -14.19
N GLU A 13 8.84 6.51 -14.57
CA GLU A 13 10.12 6.99 -14.01
C GLU A 13 10.07 7.24 -12.50
N ALA A 14 8.91 7.65 -11.98
CA ALA A 14 8.67 7.83 -10.54
C ALA A 14 8.36 6.51 -9.80
N GLY A 15 8.39 5.37 -10.49
CA GLY A 15 8.18 4.04 -9.90
C GLY A 15 6.71 3.60 -9.79
N PHE A 16 5.80 4.26 -10.51
CA PHE A 16 4.39 3.83 -10.58
C PHE A 16 4.22 2.80 -11.70
N GLU A 17 3.72 1.61 -11.36
CA GLU A 17 3.35 0.61 -12.36
C GLU A 17 2.06 1.02 -13.08
N THR A 18 2.13 1.07 -14.41
CA THR A 18 1.00 1.37 -15.32
C THR A 18 -0.12 0.35 -15.10
N ARG A 19 -1.10 0.69 -14.24
CA ARG A 19 -2.38 0.01 -13.90
C ARG A 19 -2.73 0.08 -12.40
N ARG A 20 -1.85 0.60 -11.54
CA ARG A 20 -2.18 0.81 -10.12
C ARG A 20 -3.08 2.05 -9.97
N ASN A 21 -4.08 1.97 -9.10
CA ASN A 21 -4.83 3.15 -8.67
C ASN A 21 -3.86 4.07 -7.89
N VAL A 22 -3.94 5.37 -8.14
CA VAL A 22 -3.17 6.39 -7.40
C VAL A 22 -4.11 7.27 -6.60
N THR A 23 -3.75 7.53 -5.35
CA THR A 23 -4.41 8.53 -4.52
C THR A 23 -3.70 9.86 -4.69
N VAL A 24 -4.47 10.91 -4.99
CA VAL A 24 -3.97 12.28 -5.09
C VAL A 24 -4.32 13.04 -3.82
N LYS A 25 -3.32 13.62 -3.16
CA LYS A 25 -3.50 14.56 -2.04
C LYS A 25 -2.97 15.93 -2.42
N ILE A 26 -3.66 16.97 -1.98
CA ILE A 26 -3.20 18.37 -2.08
C ILE A 26 -2.77 18.80 -0.68
N SER A 27 -1.52 19.21 -0.50
CA SER A 27 -0.98 19.70 0.77
C SER A 27 -0.05 20.88 0.49
N ASP A 28 -0.24 22.02 1.18
CA ASP A 28 0.66 23.18 1.12
C ASP A 28 1.06 23.65 -0.29
N GLY A 29 0.15 23.55 -1.27
CA GLY A 29 0.41 23.94 -2.66
C GLY A 29 1.15 22.89 -3.50
N CYS A 30 1.38 21.70 -2.95
CA CYS A 30 1.95 20.55 -3.66
C CYS A 30 0.88 19.49 -3.96
N ILE A 31 1.04 18.81 -5.10
CA ILE A 31 0.25 17.62 -5.48
C ILE A 31 1.10 16.40 -5.13
N VAL A 32 0.61 15.56 -4.24
CA VAL A 32 1.26 14.31 -3.83
C VAL A 32 0.51 13.15 -4.47
N LEU A 33 1.23 12.39 -5.29
CA LEU A 33 0.76 11.15 -5.91
C LEU A 33 1.25 9.97 -5.06
N MET A 34 0.33 9.11 -4.61
CA MET A 34 0.66 7.90 -3.86
C MET A 34 0.06 6.70 -4.57
N ALA A 35 0.88 5.68 -4.82
CA ALA A 35 0.38 4.41 -5.33
C ALA A 35 -0.46 3.75 -4.24
N ASP A 36 -1.65 3.24 -4.59
CA ASP A 36 -2.45 2.42 -3.69
C ASP A 36 -1.70 1.11 -3.42
N SER A 37 -0.93 1.09 -2.33
CA SER A 37 -0.11 -0.05 -1.92
C SER A 37 -0.70 -0.72 -0.68
N ASN A 38 -1.99 -1.08 -0.76
CA ASN A 38 -2.64 -1.97 0.22
C ASN A 38 -1.94 -3.34 0.36
N GLU A 39 -1.04 -3.68 -0.57
CA GLU A 39 -0.27 -4.92 -0.57
C GLU A 39 0.63 -5.07 0.66
N GLN A 40 1.20 -3.99 1.20
CA GLN A 40 2.07 -4.06 2.37
C GLN A 40 1.28 -4.28 3.66
N LEU A 41 0.10 -3.66 3.78
CA LEU A 41 -0.81 -3.86 4.91
C LEU A 41 -1.33 -5.30 4.94
N CYS A 42 -1.75 -5.83 3.79
CA CYS A 42 -2.20 -7.21 3.66
C CYS A 42 -1.09 -8.22 4.03
N LYS A 43 0.16 -7.95 3.62
CA LYS A 43 1.32 -8.76 4.02
C LYS A 43 1.58 -8.71 5.53
N ALA A 44 1.51 -7.52 6.14
CA ALA A 44 1.70 -7.35 7.58
C ALA A 44 0.60 -8.06 8.39
N GLU A 45 -0.66 -7.96 7.97
CA GLU A 45 -1.78 -8.66 8.60
C GLU A 45 -1.64 -10.19 8.54
N GLN A 46 -1.18 -10.73 7.41
CA GLN A 46 -0.91 -12.16 7.27
C GLN A 46 0.21 -12.64 8.20
N VAL A 47 1.29 -11.86 8.34
CA VAL A 47 2.38 -12.19 9.26
C VAL A 47 1.90 -12.18 10.71
N ILE A 48 1.12 -11.16 11.11
CA ILE A 48 0.54 -11.08 12.47
C ILE A 48 -0.41 -12.26 12.72
N LYS A 49 -1.22 -12.64 11.74
CA LYS A 49 -2.10 -13.81 11.84
C LYS A 49 -1.30 -15.09 12.05
N GLY A 50 -0.23 -15.30 11.27
CA GLY A 50 0.64 -16.47 11.42
C GLY A 50 1.31 -16.56 12.79
N ILE A 51 1.82 -15.45 13.32
CA ILE A 51 2.43 -15.40 14.66
C ILE A 51 1.39 -15.75 15.74
N LYS A 52 0.17 -15.21 15.64
CA LYS A 52 -0.92 -15.51 16.58
C LYS A 52 -1.29 -16.99 16.57
N ASP A 53 -1.37 -17.61 15.39
CA ASP A 53 -1.72 -19.02 15.25
C ASP A 53 -0.69 -19.94 15.92
N VAL A 54 0.61 -19.65 15.70
CA VAL A 54 1.71 -20.38 16.35
C VAL A 54 1.65 -20.24 17.87
N LEU A 55 1.37 -19.05 18.40
CA LEU A 55 1.25 -18.84 19.84
C LEU A 55 0.07 -19.62 20.44
N VAL A 56 -1.09 -19.61 19.78
CA VAL A 56 -2.28 -20.35 20.22
C VAL A 56 -2.01 -21.86 20.22
N TYR A 57 -1.34 -22.36 19.18
CA TYR A 57 -0.93 -23.76 19.10
C TYR A 57 -0.01 -24.15 20.26
N TRP A 58 1.03 -23.36 20.52
CA TRP A 58 1.97 -23.62 21.61
C TRP A 58 1.31 -23.63 22.98
N ILE A 59 0.47 -22.64 23.27
CA ILE A 59 -0.24 -22.53 24.56
C ILE A 59 -1.19 -23.73 24.75
N SER A 60 -1.78 -24.23 23.67
CA SER A 60 -2.65 -25.41 23.72
C SER A 60 -1.88 -26.72 23.93
N SER A 61 -0.63 -26.81 23.47
CA SER A 61 0.22 -28.00 23.67
C SER A 61 0.87 -28.09 25.05
N VAL A 62 0.97 -26.99 25.80
CA VAL A 62 1.58 -26.96 27.15
C VAL A 62 0.56 -27.02 28.29
N LYS A 63 -0.72 -27.20 27.98
CA LYS A 63 -1.83 -27.32 28.95
C LYS A 63 -2.41 -28.73 28.94
#